data_AF-A0A1C6RAC9-F1
#
_entry.id   AF-A0A1C6RAC9-F1
#
_cell.length_a   1.000
_cell.length_b   1.000
_cell.length_c   1.000
_cell.angle_alpha   90.00
_cell.angle_beta   90.00
_cell.angle_gamma   90.00
#
_symmetry.space_group_name_H-M   'P 1'
#
loop_
_entity.id
_entity.type
_entity.pdbx_description
1 polymer ?
#
loop_
_entity_poly.entity_id
_entity_poly.type
_entity_poly.pdbx_seq_one_letter_code
_entity_poly.pdbx_strand_id
1 'polypeptide(L)'
;MHVLLCGIVGSVAYGLAGPGSDVDRLGVFAAPTVAFHGLHPPRESVVTTEPDVTLHEAAKYCRLALSGNPTATELMWLPDDCYETRTEFGERLIAIRSAFLSAPRVRDAYLGYATQQFRRLASRDADGSRSRRGVRRAELESSQAGGRLRSAKHARHLARLVHQGRLLYATGVLQIRLDDPEWFRAFGERVAGGALDEARALIAEAERDFDSVRTPLPDRPDEETVERWLLDVRAAHLPPELRRG
;
A
#
# COMPACT_ATOMS: atom_id res chain seq x y z
N MET A 1 20.55 -7.33 -10.91
CA MET A 1 19.21 -6.97 -10.39
C MET A 1 18.33 -6.72 -11.58
N HIS A 2 17.20 -7.43 -11.70
CA HIS A 2 16.31 -7.34 -12.85
C HIS A 2 14.93 -6.91 -12.38
N VAL A 3 14.50 -5.71 -12.75
CA VAL A 3 13.14 -5.23 -12.42
C VAL A 3 12.13 -6.02 -13.25
N LEU A 4 11.17 -6.63 -12.58
CA LEU A 4 10.13 -7.46 -13.19
C LEU A 4 8.85 -6.66 -13.46
N LEU A 5 8.49 -5.82 -12.49
CA LEU A 5 7.29 -4.98 -12.50
C LEU A 5 7.60 -3.70 -11.74
N CYS A 6 7.23 -2.54 -12.29
CA CYS A 6 7.37 -1.25 -11.62
C CYS A 6 6.27 -0.31 -12.11
N GLY A 7 5.73 0.49 -11.19
CA GLY A 7 4.73 1.48 -11.52
C GLY A 7 4.66 2.61 -10.50
N ILE A 8 3.99 3.67 -10.91
CA ILE A 8 3.69 4.84 -10.10
C ILE A 8 2.56 4.46 -9.13
N VAL A 9 2.76 4.72 -7.84
CA VAL A 9 1.82 4.42 -6.76
C VAL A 9 1.41 5.68 -6.02
N GLY A 10 0.64 5.53 -4.94
CA GLY A 10 0.32 6.64 -4.06
C GLY A 10 -0.63 7.65 -4.71
N SER A 11 -0.44 8.92 -4.36
CA SER A 11 -1.41 9.97 -4.69
C SER A 11 -1.68 10.12 -6.19
N VAL A 12 -0.69 9.88 -7.04
CA VAL A 12 -0.85 9.92 -8.50
C VAL A 12 -1.78 8.79 -8.96
N ALA A 13 -1.49 7.54 -8.58
CA ALA A 13 -2.29 6.38 -8.95
C ALA A 13 -3.74 6.47 -8.45
N TYR A 14 -3.94 7.06 -7.27
CA TYR A 14 -5.28 7.25 -6.69
C TYR A 14 -6.09 8.39 -7.32
N GLY A 15 -5.48 9.28 -8.12
CA GLY A 15 -6.13 10.51 -8.60
C GLY A 15 -6.17 11.63 -7.55
N LEU A 16 -5.37 11.51 -6.49
CA LEU A 16 -5.27 12.46 -5.38
C LEU A 16 -4.15 13.50 -5.54
N ALA A 17 -3.23 13.31 -6.48
CA ALA A 17 -2.11 14.23 -6.71
C ALA A 17 -2.58 15.65 -7.04
N GLY A 18 -1.87 16.63 -6.51
CA GLY A 18 -1.97 18.06 -6.83
C GLY A 18 -0.62 18.62 -7.30
N PRO A 19 -0.51 19.95 -7.56
CA PRO A 19 0.64 20.57 -8.22
C PRO A 19 2.02 20.37 -7.56
N GLY A 20 2.07 19.98 -6.29
CA GLY A 20 3.32 19.69 -5.56
C GLY A 20 3.36 18.29 -4.96
N SER A 21 2.65 17.33 -5.55
CA SER A 21 2.70 15.93 -5.09
C SER A 21 3.93 15.21 -5.63
N ASP A 22 4.64 14.52 -4.75
CA ASP A 22 5.74 13.64 -5.11
C ASP A 22 5.23 12.44 -5.93
N VAL A 23 6.12 11.87 -6.74
CA VAL A 23 5.83 10.69 -7.58
C VAL A 23 6.52 9.48 -6.98
N ASP A 24 5.77 8.72 -6.19
CA ASP A 24 6.21 7.48 -5.57
C ASP A 24 6.19 6.32 -6.57
N ARG A 25 7.23 5.49 -6.58
CA ARG A 25 7.29 4.24 -7.34
C ARG A 25 7.43 3.03 -6.44
N LEU A 26 6.73 1.97 -6.80
CA LEU A 26 6.87 0.65 -6.21
C LEU A 26 7.18 -0.36 -7.30
N GLY A 27 8.06 -1.30 -7.01
CA GLY A 27 8.39 -2.37 -7.95
C GLY A 27 8.87 -3.65 -7.31
N VAL A 28 8.93 -4.68 -8.14
CA VAL A 28 9.44 -6.01 -7.83
C VAL A 28 10.67 -6.27 -8.68
N PHE A 29 11.73 -6.80 -8.09
CA PHE A 29 12.91 -7.23 -8.82
C PHE A 29 13.31 -8.66 -8.48
N ALA A 30 13.96 -9.33 -9.43
CA ALA A 30 14.67 -10.58 -9.21
C ALA A 30 16.15 -10.30 -8.91
N ALA A 31 16.63 -10.84 -7.79
CA ALA A 31 18.06 -11.02 -7.57
C ALA A 31 18.57 -12.22 -8.41
N PRO A 32 19.86 -12.24 -8.82
CA PRO A 32 20.45 -13.43 -9.42
C PRO A 32 20.29 -14.65 -8.49
N THR A 33 19.81 -15.77 -9.02
CA THR A 33 19.46 -16.94 -8.18
C THR A 33 20.67 -17.48 -7.41
N VAL A 34 21.85 -17.43 -8.00
CA VAL A 34 23.12 -17.83 -7.35
C VAL A 34 23.44 -17.01 -6.10
N ALA A 35 22.96 -15.77 -6.00
CA ALA A 35 23.25 -14.90 -4.85
C ALA A 35 22.62 -15.41 -3.54
N PHE A 36 21.55 -16.22 -3.62
CA PHE A 36 20.93 -16.83 -2.46
C PHE A 36 21.76 -17.98 -1.85
N HIS A 37 22.73 -18.52 -2.59
CA HIS A 37 23.61 -19.59 -2.14
C HIS A 37 24.95 -19.09 -1.59
N GLY A 38 25.22 -17.78 -1.69
CA GLY A 38 26.45 -17.16 -1.19
C GLY A 38 26.39 -16.82 0.30
N LEU A 39 27.53 -16.45 0.88
CA LEU A 39 27.66 -16.03 2.30
C LEU A 39 26.82 -14.80 2.65
N HIS A 40 26.47 -13.99 1.65
CA HIS A 40 25.70 -12.75 1.81
C HIS A 40 24.49 -12.78 0.88
N PRO A 41 23.29 -13.09 1.39
CA PRO A 41 22.08 -13.10 0.58
C PRO A 41 21.79 -11.69 0.03
N PRO A 42 21.06 -11.59 -1.10
CA PRO A 42 20.74 -10.31 -1.71
C PRO A 42 19.88 -9.46 -0.78
N ARG A 43 19.99 -8.13 -0.92
CA ARG A 43 19.11 -7.19 -0.21
C ARG A 43 17.67 -7.47 -0.58
N GLU A 44 16.79 -7.52 0.42
CA GLU A 44 15.37 -7.73 0.16
C GLU A 44 14.67 -6.46 -0.36
N SER A 45 15.28 -5.28 -0.18
CA SER A 45 14.72 -4.02 -0.69
C SER A 45 15.79 -3.02 -1.05
N VAL A 46 15.48 -2.20 -2.05
CA VAL A 46 16.26 -1.04 -2.47
C VAL A 46 15.33 0.16 -2.41
N VAL A 47 15.72 1.18 -1.65
CA VAL A 47 14.96 2.43 -1.52
C VAL A 47 15.86 3.57 -1.96
N THR A 48 15.35 4.44 -2.83
CA THR A 48 16.03 5.67 -3.24
C THR A 48 15.11 6.86 -2.99
N THR A 49 15.73 7.99 -2.70
CA THR A 49 15.11 9.31 -2.67
C THR A 49 15.64 10.08 -3.88
N GLU A 50 14.77 10.71 -4.66
CA GLU A 50 15.12 11.42 -5.91
C GLU A 50 15.70 10.52 -7.03
N PRO A 51 14.88 9.72 -7.73
CA PRO A 51 13.42 9.59 -7.57
C PRO A 51 13.04 8.70 -6.37
N ASP A 52 11.85 8.93 -5.82
CA ASP A 52 11.27 8.12 -4.75
C ASP A 52 10.85 6.76 -5.30
N VAL A 53 11.67 5.74 -5.01
CA VAL A 53 11.47 4.38 -5.52
C VAL A 53 11.67 3.41 -4.37
N THR A 54 10.73 2.50 -4.21
CA THR A 54 10.88 1.30 -3.37
C THR A 54 10.80 0.06 -4.26
N LEU A 55 11.87 -0.73 -4.31
CA LEU A 55 11.89 -2.00 -5.00
C LEU A 55 12.03 -3.13 -3.98
N HIS A 56 11.14 -4.11 -4.04
CA HIS A 56 11.19 -5.32 -3.22
C HIS A 56 11.69 -6.50 -4.05
N GLU A 57 12.56 -7.31 -3.45
CA GLU A 57 12.96 -8.58 -4.02
C GLU A 57 11.72 -9.48 -4.12
N ALA A 58 11.60 -10.26 -5.20
CA ALA A 58 10.42 -11.07 -5.54
C ALA A 58 9.85 -11.90 -4.37
N ALA A 59 10.70 -12.56 -3.57
CA ALA A 59 10.22 -13.36 -2.45
C ALA A 59 9.70 -12.47 -1.30
N LYS A 60 10.36 -11.34 -1.02
CA LYS A 60 9.86 -10.38 -0.02
C LYS A 60 8.54 -9.76 -0.47
N TYR A 61 8.43 -9.37 -1.73
CA TYR A 61 7.19 -8.85 -2.28
C TYR A 61 6.05 -9.87 -2.10
N CYS A 62 6.28 -11.14 -2.45
CA CYS A 62 5.28 -12.19 -2.28
C CYS A 62 4.85 -12.34 -0.81
N ARG A 63 5.79 -12.36 0.14
CA ARG A 63 5.46 -12.42 1.58
C ARG A 63 4.63 -11.22 2.04
N LEU A 64 4.96 -10.01 1.58
CA LEU A 64 4.19 -8.80 1.90
C LEU A 64 2.77 -8.89 1.34
N ALA A 65 2.62 -9.26 0.07
CA ALA A 65 1.32 -9.38 -0.58
C ALA A 65 0.45 -10.51 0.04
N LEU A 66 1.03 -11.69 0.31
CA LEU A 66 0.35 -12.79 1.01
C LEU A 66 -0.10 -12.43 2.43
N SER A 67 0.59 -11.48 3.07
CA SER A 67 0.18 -10.96 4.38
C SER A 67 -1.00 -9.97 4.30
N GLY A 68 -1.44 -9.60 3.09
CA GLY A 68 -2.48 -8.61 2.86
C GLY A 68 -1.98 -7.16 2.95
N ASN A 69 -0.67 -6.92 2.87
CA ASN A 69 -0.11 -5.56 2.99
C ASN A 69 -0.71 -4.64 1.90
N PRO A 70 -1.47 -3.58 2.28
CA PRO A 70 -2.17 -2.77 1.29
C PRO A 70 -1.22 -2.09 0.31
N THR A 71 -0.10 -1.54 0.81
CA THR A 71 0.87 -0.83 -0.02
C THR A 71 1.56 -1.74 -1.03
N ALA A 72 1.94 -2.96 -0.63
CA ALA A 72 2.56 -3.91 -1.56
C ALA A 72 1.55 -4.39 -2.61
N THR A 73 0.34 -4.74 -2.17
CA THR A 73 -0.68 -5.36 -3.03
C THR A 73 -1.09 -4.45 -4.18
N GLU A 74 -1.13 -3.13 -3.96
CA GLU A 74 -1.52 -2.13 -4.98
C GLU A 74 -0.78 -2.27 -6.30
N LEU A 75 0.49 -2.67 -6.30
CA LEU A 75 1.30 -2.78 -7.51
C LEU A 75 0.69 -3.73 -8.56
N MET A 76 0.00 -4.80 -8.16
CA MET A 76 -0.64 -5.73 -9.10
C MET A 76 -1.99 -5.26 -9.64
N TRP A 77 -2.50 -4.15 -9.12
CA TRP A 77 -3.83 -3.61 -9.43
C TRP A 77 -3.77 -2.20 -10.01
N LEU A 78 -2.58 -1.72 -10.35
CA LEU A 78 -2.42 -0.38 -10.88
C LEU A 78 -3.19 -0.23 -12.20
N PRO A 79 -3.74 0.97 -12.46
CA PRO A 79 -4.21 1.33 -13.80
C PRO A 79 -3.09 1.16 -14.83
N ASP A 80 -3.46 0.82 -16.07
CA ASP A 80 -2.49 0.54 -17.14
C ASP A 80 -1.54 1.72 -17.42
N ASP A 81 -2.03 2.96 -17.30
CA ASP A 81 -1.27 4.20 -17.47
C ASP A 81 -0.22 4.44 -16.37
N CYS A 82 -0.28 3.70 -15.26
CA CYS A 82 0.64 3.85 -14.13
C CYS A 82 1.83 2.88 -14.18
N TYR A 83 1.81 1.87 -15.05
CA TYR A 83 2.93 0.94 -15.17
C TYR A 83 4.05 1.51 -16.04
N GLU A 84 5.27 1.53 -15.49
CA GLU A 84 6.48 1.97 -16.20
C GLU A 84 7.32 0.77 -16.68
N THR A 85 7.18 -0.39 -16.07
CA THR A 85 7.87 -1.62 -16.47
C THR A 85 6.98 -2.82 -16.28
N ARG A 86 6.76 -3.60 -17.35
CA ARG A 86 6.01 -4.86 -17.36
C ARG A 86 6.77 -5.89 -18.16
N THR A 87 7.54 -6.74 -17.47
CA THR A 87 8.17 -7.91 -18.10
C THR A 87 7.19 -9.06 -18.17
N GLU A 88 7.52 -10.15 -18.88
CA GLU A 88 6.71 -11.38 -18.88
C GLU A 88 6.40 -11.87 -17.45
N PHE A 89 7.40 -11.87 -16.56
CA PHE A 89 7.19 -12.23 -15.16
C PHE A 89 6.33 -11.21 -14.40
N GLY A 90 6.41 -9.93 -14.75
CA GLY A 90 5.53 -8.89 -14.22
C GLY A 90 4.06 -9.08 -14.64
N GLU A 91 3.82 -9.39 -15.92
CA GLU A 91 2.48 -9.73 -16.43
C GLU A 91 1.91 -10.96 -15.75
N ARG A 92 2.73 -12.01 -15.60
CA ARG A 92 2.33 -13.23 -14.89
C ARG A 92 2.01 -12.96 -13.43
N LEU A 93 2.72 -12.05 -12.76
CA LEU A 93 2.44 -11.62 -11.39
C LEU A 93 1.07 -10.92 -11.30
N ILE A 94 0.79 -9.99 -12.22
CA ILE A 94 -0.52 -9.33 -12.32
C ILE A 94 -1.62 -10.36 -12.59
N ALA A 95 -1.38 -11.33 -13.46
CA ALA A 95 -2.36 -12.35 -13.82
C ALA A 95 -2.78 -13.23 -12.63
N ILE A 96 -1.88 -13.49 -11.68
CA ILE A 96 -2.15 -14.29 -10.47
C ILE A 96 -2.53 -13.44 -9.25
N ARG A 97 -2.80 -12.14 -9.40
CA ARG A 97 -3.00 -11.21 -8.27
C ARG A 97 -4.08 -11.64 -7.26
N SER A 98 -5.11 -12.37 -7.70
CA SER A 98 -6.15 -12.92 -6.82
C SER A 98 -5.64 -14.04 -5.92
N ALA A 99 -4.58 -14.75 -6.31
CA ALA A 99 -3.95 -15.82 -5.51
C ALA A 99 -3.40 -15.29 -4.17
N PHE A 100 -3.05 -14.00 -4.10
CA PHE A 100 -2.54 -13.38 -2.88
C PHE A 100 -3.64 -13.05 -1.85
N LEU A 101 -4.91 -13.10 -2.26
CA LEU A 101 -6.01 -12.60 -1.45
C LEU A 101 -6.59 -13.71 -0.56
N SER A 102 -6.99 -13.32 0.65
CA SER A 102 -7.88 -14.10 1.49
C SER A 102 -8.72 -13.19 2.37
N ALA A 103 -9.93 -13.62 2.70
CA ALA A 103 -10.86 -12.83 3.49
C ALA A 103 -10.25 -12.39 4.83
N PRO A 104 -9.63 -13.27 5.64
CA PRO A 104 -9.08 -12.87 6.93
C PRO A 104 -7.94 -11.84 6.78
N ARG A 105 -7.02 -12.06 5.83
CA ARG A 105 -5.86 -11.16 5.63
C ARG A 105 -6.29 -9.78 5.14
N VAL A 106 -7.26 -9.70 4.23
CA VAL A 106 -7.78 -8.42 3.74
C VAL A 106 -8.46 -7.67 4.89
N ARG A 107 -9.35 -8.32 5.65
CA ARG A 107 -10.01 -7.70 6.80
C ARG A 107 -9.00 -7.17 7.82
N ASP A 108 -8.10 -8.02 8.29
CA ASP A 108 -7.16 -7.69 9.36
C ASP A 108 -6.18 -6.59 8.93
N ALA A 109 -5.64 -6.67 7.71
CA ALA A 109 -4.69 -5.68 7.23
C ALA A 109 -5.36 -4.32 7.02
N TYR A 110 -6.47 -4.24 6.27
CA TYR A 110 -7.07 -2.94 5.95
C TYR A 110 -7.64 -2.25 7.19
N LEU A 111 -8.35 -2.97 8.08
CA LEU A 111 -8.83 -2.41 9.35
C LEU A 111 -7.68 -2.07 10.30
N GLY A 112 -6.64 -2.91 10.37
CA GLY A 112 -5.47 -2.69 11.21
C GLY A 112 -4.71 -1.43 10.81
N TYR A 113 -4.44 -1.25 9.50
CA TYR A 113 -3.79 -0.05 8.98
C TYR A 113 -4.66 1.21 9.15
N ALA A 114 -5.97 1.12 8.89
CA ALA A 114 -6.89 2.24 9.10
C ALA A 114 -6.92 2.67 10.58
N THR A 115 -7.00 1.71 11.49
CA THR A 115 -6.93 1.94 12.95
C THR A 115 -5.60 2.58 13.35
N GLN A 116 -4.48 2.17 12.76
CA GLN A 116 -3.18 2.80 13.00
C GLN A 116 -3.16 4.26 12.54
N GLN A 117 -3.73 4.57 11.37
CA GLN A 117 -3.85 5.96 10.91
C GLN A 117 -4.74 6.78 11.86
N PHE A 118 -5.84 6.21 12.34
CA PHE A 118 -6.71 6.86 13.32
C PHE A 118 -5.99 7.18 14.63
N ARG A 119 -5.23 6.23 15.19
CA ARG A 119 -4.44 6.44 16.42
C ARG A 119 -3.46 7.61 16.26
N ARG A 120 -2.82 7.73 15.09
CA ARG A 120 -1.92 8.85 14.77
C ARG A 120 -2.65 10.20 14.64
N LEU A 121 -3.93 10.20 14.24
CA LEU A 121 -4.76 11.40 14.21
C LEU A 121 -5.14 11.81 15.62
N ALA A 122 -5.68 10.88 16.41
CA ALA A 122 -6.12 11.12 17.78
C ALA A 122 -4.98 11.57 18.71
N SER A 123 -3.79 11.00 18.57
CA SER A 123 -2.63 11.42 19.39
C SER A 123 -2.24 12.88 19.15
N ARG A 124 -2.29 13.33 17.89
CA ARG A 124 -1.91 14.71 17.53
C ARG A 124 -2.93 15.73 17.99
N ASP A 125 -4.21 15.38 17.97
CA ASP A 125 -5.26 16.26 18.47
C ASP A 125 -5.11 16.50 19.98
N ALA A 126 -4.79 15.44 20.73
CA ALA A 126 -4.48 15.52 22.16
C ALA A 126 -3.23 16.37 22.45
N ASP A 127 -2.15 16.19 21.69
CA ASP A 127 -0.91 16.97 21.85
C ASP A 127 -1.09 18.43 21.43
N GLY A 128 -1.79 18.69 20.33
CA GLY A 128 -2.10 20.03 19.84
C GLY A 128 -2.97 20.84 20.80
N SER A 129 -3.76 20.19 21.66
CA SER A 129 -4.49 20.82 22.76
C SER A 129 -3.57 21.25 23.92
N ARG A 130 -2.51 20.47 24.19
CA ARG A 130 -1.55 20.73 25.30
C ARG A 130 -0.49 21.77 24.96
N SER A 131 0.04 21.75 23.74
CA SER A 131 1.17 22.60 23.30
C SER A 131 0.83 24.09 23.09
N ARG A 132 -0.44 24.50 23.24
CA ARG A 132 -0.87 25.91 23.11
C ARG A 132 -0.48 26.79 24.30
N ARG A 133 0.06 26.23 25.39
CA ARG A 133 0.55 27.00 26.54
C ARG A 133 2.03 27.38 26.34
N GLY A 134 2.29 28.62 25.91
CA GLY A 134 3.61 29.28 26.08
C GLY A 134 4.50 29.45 24.84
N VAL A 135 4.03 29.14 23.62
CA VAL A 135 4.83 29.28 22.38
C VAL A 135 4.51 30.61 21.68
N ARG A 136 5.49 31.19 20.96
CA ARG A 136 5.30 32.43 20.17
C ARG A 136 4.32 32.21 19.02
N ARG A 137 3.49 33.22 18.73
CA ARG A 137 2.36 33.15 17.78
C ARG A 137 2.75 32.70 16.36
N ALA A 138 3.83 33.23 15.79
CA ALA A 138 4.27 32.88 14.44
C ALA A 138 4.80 31.42 14.31
N GLU A 139 5.45 30.92 15.37
CA GLU A 139 5.97 29.55 15.42
C GLU A 139 4.84 28.52 15.62
N LEU A 140 3.80 28.92 16.36
CA LEU A 140 2.54 28.19 16.46
C LEU A 140 1.82 28.09 15.12
N GLU A 141 1.71 29.19 14.35
CA GLU A 141 0.98 29.22 13.08
C GLU A 141 1.63 28.31 12.03
N SER A 142 2.95 28.37 11.83
CA SER A 142 3.67 27.48 10.90
C SER A 142 3.64 26.01 11.34
N SER A 143 3.79 25.73 12.64
CA SER A 143 3.72 24.37 13.19
C SER A 143 2.31 23.79 13.11
N GLN A 144 1.28 24.62 13.29
CA GLN A 144 -0.13 24.23 13.14
C GLN A 144 -0.47 23.95 11.68
N ALA A 145 -0.02 24.78 10.74
CA ALA A 145 -0.21 24.54 9.31
C ALA A 145 0.42 23.21 8.87
N GLY A 146 1.68 22.95 9.24
CA GLY A 146 2.34 21.67 8.99
C GLY A 146 1.73 20.47 9.73
N GLY A 147 1.17 20.70 10.93
CA GLY A 147 0.38 19.70 11.66
C GLY A 147 -0.92 19.34 10.94
N ARG A 148 -1.66 20.35 10.49
CA ARG A 148 -2.94 20.19 9.79
C ARG A 148 -2.79 19.45 8.48
N LEU A 149 -1.80 19.79 7.65
CA LEU A 149 -1.51 19.10 6.39
C LEU A 149 -1.22 17.60 6.60
N ARG A 150 -0.43 17.28 7.63
CA ARG A 150 -0.15 15.87 7.98
C ARG A 150 -1.38 15.15 8.50
N SER A 151 -2.22 15.80 9.31
CA SER A 151 -3.49 15.22 9.75
C SER A 151 -4.41 14.95 8.55
N ALA A 152 -4.54 15.90 7.62
CA ALA A 152 -5.34 15.70 6.41
C ALA A 152 -4.82 14.54 5.56
N LYS A 153 -3.49 14.38 5.41
CA LYS A 153 -2.87 13.22 4.73
C LYS A 153 -3.19 11.89 5.41
N HIS A 154 -3.08 11.80 6.74
CA HIS A 154 -3.42 10.57 7.46
C HIS A 154 -4.92 10.24 7.40
N ALA A 155 -5.79 11.25 7.47
CA ALA A 155 -7.23 11.08 7.33
C ALA A 155 -7.61 10.58 5.93
N ARG A 156 -7.03 11.16 4.87
CA ARG A 156 -7.18 10.63 3.50
C ARG A 156 -6.73 9.19 3.38
N HIS A 157 -5.60 8.85 3.99
CA HIS A 157 -5.07 7.49 3.96
C HIS A 157 -6.02 6.51 4.69
N LEU A 158 -6.52 6.88 5.87
CA LEU A 158 -7.52 6.09 6.60
C LEU A 158 -8.76 5.83 5.74
N ALA A 159 -9.35 6.88 5.18
CA ALA A 159 -10.57 6.76 4.37
C ALA A 159 -10.36 5.88 3.15
N ARG A 160 -9.21 6.05 2.46
CA ARG A 160 -8.82 5.21 1.32
C ARG A 160 -8.69 3.73 1.72
N LEU A 161 -8.01 3.43 2.84
CA LEU A 161 -7.88 2.06 3.34
C LEU A 161 -9.24 1.43 3.64
N VAL A 162 -10.13 2.16 4.31
CA VAL A 162 -11.49 1.66 4.58
C VAL A 162 -12.25 1.40 3.27
N HIS A 163 -12.25 2.37 2.35
CA HIS A 163 -12.95 2.25 1.08
C HIS A 163 -12.45 1.08 0.24
N GLN A 164 -11.14 1.01 0.00
CA GLN A 164 -10.53 -0.05 -0.80
C GLN A 164 -10.66 -1.42 -0.13
N GLY A 165 -10.50 -1.49 1.20
CA GLY A 165 -10.65 -2.73 1.95
C GLY A 165 -12.07 -3.30 1.84
N ARG A 166 -13.10 -2.46 2.01
CA ARG A 166 -14.50 -2.85 1.85
C ARG A 166 -14.79 -3.36 0.44
N LEU A 167 -14.35 -2.62 -0.58
CA LEU A 167 -14.58 -3.01 -1.98
C LEU A 167 -13.86 -4.31 -2.34
N LEU A 168 -12.57 -4.42 -1.99
CA LEU A 168 -11.78 -5.63 -2.21
C LEU A 168 -12.42 -6.83 -1.52
N TYR A 169 -12.87 -6.66 -0.29
CA TYR A 169 -13.53 -7.72 0.46
C TYR A 169 -14.88 -8.13 -0.14
N ALA A 170 -15.66 -7.18 -0.64
CA ALA A 170 -16.97 -7.45 -1.24
C ALA A 170 -16.89 -8.04 -2.66
N THR A 171 -15.85 -7.70 -3.42
CA THR A 171 -15.80 -7.97 -4.87
C THR A 171 -14.63 -8.83 -5.33
N GLY A 172 -13.57 -8.94 -4.52
CA GLY A 172 -12.30 -9.54 -4.94
C GLY A 172 -11.46 -8.65 -5.85
N VAL A 173 -11.85 -7.39 -6.05
CA VAL A 173 -11.17 -6.42 -6.93
C VAL A 173 -10.67 -5.24 -6.11
N LEU A 174 -9.36 -4.97 -6.19
CA LEU A 174 -8.78 -3.79 -5.55
C LEU A 174 -8.84 -2.59 -6.52
N GLN A 175 -9.65 -1.59 -6.17
CA GLN A 175 -9.73 -0.35 -6.91
C GLN A 175 -8.62 0.61 -6.49
N ILE A 176 -7.73 0.97 -7.42
CA ILE A 176 -6.65 1.93 -7.17
C ILE A 176 -7.09 3.36 -7.45
N ARG A 177 -7.59 3.63 -8.66
CA ARG A 177 -8.09 4.96 -9.04
C ARG A 177 -9.43 5.21 -8.33
N LEU A 178 -9.49 6.24 -7.51
CA LEU A 178 -10.70 6.60 -6.76
C LEU A 178 -11.69 7.30 -7.69
N ASP A 179 -12.97 6.92 -7.63
CA ASP A 179 -14.02 7.53 -8.49
C ASP A 179 -14.37 8.96 -8.07
N ASP A 180 -14.35 9.23 -6.76
CA ASP A 180 -14.57 10.57 -6.20
C ASP A 180 -13.40 11.00 -5.32
N PRO A 181 -12.26 11.43 -5.90
CA PRO A 181 -11.11 11.93 -5.13
C PRO A 181 -11.44 13.14 -4.25
N GLU A 182 -12.43 13.96 -4.62
CA GLU A 182 -12.82 15.15 -3.88
C GLU A 182 -13.45 14.80 -2.53
N TRP A 183 -14.25 13.74 -2.46
CA TRP A 183 -14.77 13.26 -1.17
C TRP A 183 -13.65 12.94 -0.18
N PHE A 184 -12.57 12.27 -0.62
CA PHE A 184 -11.42 11.98 0.24
C PHE A 184 -10.68 13.26 0.65
N ARG A 185 -10.51 14.22 -0.27
CA ARG A 185 -9.91 15.53 0.06
C ARG A 185 -10.73 16.27 1.12
N ALA A 186 -12.04 16.38 0.91
CA ALA A 186 -12.96 17.02 1.83
C ALA A 186 -13.00 16.33 3.20
N PHE A 187 -13.04 14.99 3.22
CA PHE A 187 -12.95 14.20 4.46
C PHE A 187 -11.65 14.50 5.20
N GLY A 188 -10.52 14.54 4.49
CA GLY A 188 -9.22 14.88 5.07
C GLY A 188 -9.22 16.25 5.75
N GLU A 189 -9.81 17.26 5.12
CA GLU A 189 -9.89 18.62 5.66
C GLU A 189 -10.82 18.74 6.87
N ARG A 190 -11.97 18.05 6.86
CA ARG A 190 -12.89 18.03 8.02
C ARG A 190 -12.23 17.37 9.22
N VAL A 191 -11.61 16.21 9.04
CA VAL A 191 -10.92 15.50 10.13
C VAL A 191 -9.74 16.30 10.65
N ALA A 192 -8.94 16.92 9.77
CA ALA A 192 -7.88 17.84 10.18
C ALA A 192 -8.39 19.11 10.87
N GLY A 193 -9.67 19.47 10.65
CA GLY A 193 -10.40 20.52 11.34
C GLY A 193 -11.02 20.13 12.67
N GLY A 194 -10.84 18.89 13.13
CA GLY A 194 -11.32 18.41 14.44
C GLY A 194 -12.47 17.41 14.37
N ALA A 195 -12.95 17.02 13.18
CA ALA A 195 -14.02 16.03 13.02
C ALA A 195 -13.53 14.58 13.21
N LEU A 196 -12.84 14.29 14.32
CA LEU A 196 -12.31 12.93 14.61
C LEU A 196 -13.41 11.88 14.73
N ASP A 197 -14.61 12.27 15.16
CA ASP A 197 -15.74 11.34 15.28
C ASP A 197 -16.23 10.85 13.90
N GLU A 198 -16.09 11.64 12.83
CA GLU A 198 -16.33 11.15 11.46
C GLU A 198 -15.37 10.01 11.10
N ALA A 199 -14.09 10.14 11.44
CA ALA A 199 -13.11 9.10 11.17
C ALA A 199 -13.34 7.83 12.01
N ARG A 200 -13.80 7.99 13.25
CA ARG A 200 -14.21 6.86 14.10
C ARG A 200 -15.45 6.15 13.54
N ALA A 201 -16.45 6.91 13.13
CA ALA A 201 -17.67 6.38 12.53
C ALA A 201 -17.37 5.60 11.25
N LEU A 202 -16.48 6.12 10.40
CA LEU A 202 -16.07 5.47 9.15
C LEU A 202 -15.41 4.10 9.40
N ILE A 203 -14.56 3.98 10.42
CA ILE A 203 -13.97 2.68 10.80
C ILE A 203 -15.05 1.72 11.33
N ALA A 204 -15.92 2.20 12.23
CA ALA A 204 -16.97 1.35 12.80
C ALA A 204 -17.98 0.87 11.75
N GLU A 205 -18.26 1.68 10.72
CA GLU A 205 -19.03 1.26 9.56
C GLU A 205 -18.31 0.17 8.76
N ALA A 206 -17.01 0.34 8.50
CA ALA A 206 -16.20 -0.66 7.84
C ALA A 206 -16.23 -2.01 8.58
N GLU A 207 -16.06 -2.00 9.91
CA GLU A 207 -16.12 -3.20 10.74
C GLU A 207 -17.45 -3.95 10.57
N ARG A 208 -18.58 -3.23 10.62
CA ARG A 208 -19.92 -3.82 10.39
C ARG A 208 -20.06 -4.42 9.00
N ASP A 209 -19.51 -3.76 7.98
CA ASP A 209 -19.51 -4.26 6.62
C ASP A 209 -18.69 -5.55 6.49
N PHE A 210 -17.48 -5.58 7.04
CA PHE A 210 -16.65 -6.79 7.05
C PHE A 210 -17.33 -7.96 7.76
N ASP A 211 -18.13 -7.68 8.80
CA ASP A 211 -18.84 -8.71 9.56
C ASP A 211 -20.14 -9.21 8.88
N SER A 212 -20.70 -8.45 7.93
CA SER A 212 -22.01 -8.74 7.31
C SER A 212 -21.96 -9.05 5.82
N VAL A 213 -20.95 -8.56 5.10
CA VAL A 213 -20.79 -8.77 3.66
C VAL A 213 -20.37 -10.21 3.39
N ARG A 214 -21.09 -10.87 2.47
CA ARG A 214 -20.64 -12.15 1.91
C ARG A 214 -19.49 -11.91 0.94
N THR A 215 -18.28 -12.30 1.33
CA THR A 215 -17.08 -12.16 0.50
C THR A 215 -16.92 -13.29 -0.53
N PRO A 216 -16.40 -13.02 -1.74
CA PRO A 216 -15.93 -14.05 -2.67
C PRO A 216 -14.51 -14.53 -2.36
N LEU A 217 -13.80 -13.88 -1.42
CA LEU A 217 -12.42 -14.22 -1.10
C LEU A 217 -12.33 -15.56 -0.35
N PRO A 218 -11.29 -16.36 -0.61
CA PRO A 218 -11.08 -17.61 0.09
C PRO A 218 -10.61 -17.38 1.54
N ASP A 219 -10.70 -18.41 2.38
CA ASP A 219 -10.19 -18.35 3.76
C ASP A 219 -8.65 -18.30 3.83
N ARG A 220 -7.97 -18.77 2.77
CA ARG A 220 -6.50 -18.79 2.66
C ARG A 220 -6.07 -18.36 1.26
N PRO A 221 -4.93 -17.66 1.14
CA PRO A 221 -4.37 -17.36 -0.17
C PRO A 221 -3.89 -18.65 -0.87
N ASP A 222 -3.85 -18.63 -2.19
CA ASP A 222 -3.27 -19.68 -3.02
C ASP A 222 -1.74 -19.51 -3.06
N GLU A 223 -1.11 -19.94 -1.96
CA GLU A 223 0.34 -19.91 -1.80
C GLU A 223 1.06 -20.79 -2.84
N GLU A 224 0.43 -21.85 -3.33
CA GLU A 224 1.02 -22.75 -4.34
C GLU A 224 1.23 -22.03 -5.68
N THR A 225 0.22 -21.28 -6.13
CA THR A 225 0.34 -20.48 -7.37
C THR A 225 1.39 -19.39 -7.23
N VAL A 226 1.47 -18.74 -6.07
CA VAL A 226 2.49 -17.71 -5.79
C VAL A 226 3.90 -18.31 -5.74
N GLU A 227 4.06 -19.45 -5.07
CA GLU A 227 5.33 -20.18 -4.97
C GLU A 227 5.80 -20.62 -6.35
N ARG A 228 4.93 -21.20 -7.18
CA ARG A 228 5.26 -21.58 -8.56
C ARG A 228 5.75 -20.39 -9.38
N TRP A 229 5.08 -19.24 -9.30
CA TRP A 229 5.56 -18.02 -9.97
C TRP A 229 6.97 -17.62 -9.48
N LEU A 230 7.22 -17.67 -8.18
CA LEU A 230 8.51 -17.33 -7.61
C LEU A 230 9.61 -18.31 -8.07
N LEU A 231 9.33 -19.60 -8.07
CA LEU A 231 10.25 -20.64 -8.56
C LEU A 231 10.59 -20.45 -10.04
N ASP A 232 9.61 -20.08 -10.88
CA ASP A 232 9.86 -19.79 -12.28
C ASP A 232 10.76 -18.55 -12.45
N VAL A 233 10.55 -17.51 -11.64
CA VAL A 233 11.45 -16.34 -11.56
C VAL A 233 12.87 -16.80 -11.19
N ARG A 234 13.03 -17.70 -10.20
CA ARG A 234 14.35 -18.23 -9.82
C ARG A 234 14.99 -19.06 -10.92
N ALA A 235 14.25 -19.90 -11.61
CA ALA A 235 14.78 -20.70 -12.72
C ALA A 235 15.29 -19.79 -13.85
N ALA A 236 14.53 -18.74 -14.20
CA ALA A 236 14.91 -17.81 -15.25
C ALA A 236 16.12 -16.92 -14.90
N HIS A 237 16.39 -16.69 -13.62
CA HIS A 237 17.53 -15.88 -13.15
C HIS A 237 18.71 -16.72 -12.63
N LEU A 238 18.69 -18.04 -12.84
CA LEU A 238 19.85 -18.91 -12.68
C LEU A 238 20.76 -18.78 -13.92
N PRO A 239 22.09 -18.55 -13.79
CA PRO A 239 22.99 -18.46 -14.93
C PRO A 239 22.91 -19.71 -15.83
N PRO A 240 22.92 -19.56 -17.18
CA PRO A 240 22.77 -20.68 -18.11
C PRO A 240 23.80 -21.79 -17.91
N GLU A 241 25.01 -21.43 -17.49
CA GLU A 241 26.13 -22.35 -17.25
C GLU A 241 25.82 -23.36 -16.13
N LEU A 242 24.90 -23.01 -15.23
CA LEU A 242 24.49 -23.83 -14.08
C LEU A 242 23.15 -24.55 -14.30
N ARG A 243 22.50 -24.39 -15.46
CA ARG A 243 21.22 -25.04 -15.79
C ARG A 243 21.37 -26.48 -16.33
N ARG A 244 22.60 -26.93 -16.59
CA ARG A 244 22.90 -28.28 -17.07
C ARG A 244 23.28 -29.17 -15.90
N GLY A 245 22.33 -29.98 -15.44
CA GLY A 245 22.49 -31.04 -14.45
C GLY A 245 21.34 -32.01 -14.60
#